data_AF-A0A954UD57-F1
#
_entry.id   AF-A0A954UD57-F1
#
_cell.length_a   1.000
_cell.length_b   1.000
_cell.length_c   1.000
_cell.angle_alpha   90.00
_cell.angle_beta   90.00
_cell.angle_gamma   90.00
#
_symmetry.space_group_name_H-M   'P 1'
#
loop_
_entity.id
_entity.type
_entity.pdbx_description
1 polymer ?
#
loop_
_entity_poly.entity_id
_entity_poly.type
_entity_poly.pdbx_seq_one_letter_code
_entity_poly.pdbx_strand_id
1 'polypeptide(L)'
;MNTSTTPKVQYGYASGAANTIRPTSLTYPDGRTLTYDYGAADSMPDALSRIAAIVDDDGSSTHLADYSYLGLRSFVEVDYTEPDIRYTLIGTAGGDDPDTGDIYRGLDRFGRVKGCRWHN
;
A
#
# COMPACT_ATOMS: atom_id res chain seq x y z
N MET A 1 -6.55 10.63 37.55
CA MET A 1 -5.86 10.44 36.25
C MET A 1 -6.67 11.18 35.20
N ASN A 2 -6.10 12.21 34.56
CA ASN A 2 -6.78 12.93 33.47
C ASN A 2 -6.30 12.34 32.14
N THR A 3 -7.15 11.57 31.47
CA THR A 3 -6.85 10.93 30.18
C THR A 3 -6.95 11.90 28.99
N SER A 4 -7.37 13.15 29.22
CA SER A 4 -7.54 14.15 28.16
C SER A 4 -6.23 14.77 27.66
N THR A 5 -5.10 14.59 28.37
CA THR A 5 -3.80 15.19 28.01
C THR A 5 -2.74 14.15 27.63
N THR A 6 -3.08 12.86 27.64
CA THR A 6 -2.16 11.81 27.19
C THR A 6 -2.11 11.80 25.66
N PRO A 7 -0.90 11.90 25.05
CA PRO A 7 -0.73 11.74 23.60
C PRO A 7 -1.40 10.46 23.12
N LYS A 8 -2.16 10.54 22.03
CA LYS A 8 -2.89 9.40 21.47
C LYS A 8 -2.81 9.41 19.95
N VAL A 9 -2.76 8.21 19.38
CA VAL A 9 -2.95 7.99 17.96
C VAL A 9 -4.45 7.81 17.70
N GLN A 10 -4.98 8.45 16.66
CA GLN A 10 -6.37 8.32 16.25
C GLN A 10 -6.45 7.59 14.91
N TYR A 11 -7.55 6.86 14.70
CA TYR A 11 -7.77 6.08 13.49
C TYR A 11 -9.12 6.49 12.88
N GLY A 12 -9.12 6.82 11.60
CA GLY A 12 -10.33 7.02 10.80
C GLY A 12 -10.76 5.72 10.14
N TYR A 13 -12.08 5.52 9.98
CA TYR A 13 -12.64 4.37 9.29
C TYR A 13 -13.81 4.80 8.39
N ALA A 14 -13.99 4.08 7.29
CA ALA A 14 -15.20 4.17 6.47
C ALA A 14 -16.44 3.81 7.30
N SER A 15 -17.57 4.48 7.02
CA SER A 15 -18.80 4.37 7.81
C SER A 15 -19.61 3.08 7.57
N GLY A 16 -19.18 2.21 6.65
CA GLY A 16 -19.93 1.01 6.27
C GLY A 16 -21.03 1.24 5.23
N ALA A 17 -21.39 2.48 4.91
CA ALA A 17 -22.50 2.77 3.98
C ALA A 17 -22.28 2.25 2.55
N ALA A 18 -21.02 2.13 2.12
CA ALA A 18 -20.62 1.56 0.84
C ALA A 18 -20.18 0.08 0.95
N ASN A 19 -20.63 -0.62 1.99
CA ASN A 19 -20.20 -1.99 2.30
C ASN A 19 -18.67 -2.13 2.51
N THR A 20 -18.04 -1.08 3.02
CA THR A 20 -16.61 -1.06 3.39
C THR A 20 -16.46 -0.60 4.84
N ILE A 21 -15.74 -1.39 5.66
CA ILE A 21 -15.30 -1.02 7.01
C ILE A 21 -13.78 -1.12 7.01
N ARG A 22 -13.14 -0.11 6.41
CA ARG A 22 -11.70 -0.07 6.16
C ARG A 22 -11.10 1.20 6.76
N PRO A 23 -9.84 1.15 7.24
CA PRO A 23 -9.19 2.33 7.81
C PRO A 23 -9.00 3.39 6.72
N THR A 24 -9.25 4.66 7.02
CA THR A 24 -9.10 5.76 6.06
C THR A 24 -7.97 6.70 6.45
N SER A 25 -7.64 6.79 7.74
CA SER A 25 -6.55 7.64 8.20
C SER A 25 -5.94 7.19 9.52
N LEU A 26 -4.71 7.66 9.77
CA LEU A 26 -3.97 7.56 11.02
C LEU A 26 -3.53 8.98 11.40
N THR A 27 -3.95 9.49 12.56
CA THR A 27 -3.50 10.80 13.06
C THR A 27 -2.59 10.60 14.26
N TYR A 28 -1.36 11.08 14.14
CA TYR A 28 -0.35 11.07 15.18
C TYR A 28 -0.67 12.09 16.29
N PRO A 29 -0.09 11.95 17.49
CA PRO A 29 -0.38 12.85 18.61
C PRO A 29 0.04 14.30 18.36
N ASP A 30 0.99 14.54 17.45
CA ASP A 30 1.45 15.86 17.04
C ASP A 30 0.57 16.52 15.96
N GLY A 31 -0.46 15.80 15.48
CA GLY A 31 -1.39 16.26 14.47
C GLY A 31 -1.03 15.87 13.04
N ARG A 32 0.11 15.22 12.78
CA ARG A 32 0.41 14.66 11.45
C ARG A 32 -0.63 13.59 11.10
N THR A 33 -1.19 13.66 9.89
CA THR A 33 -2.19 12.70 9.42
C THR A 33 -1.65 11.94 8.21
N LEU A 34 -1.76 10.62 8.25
CA LEU A 34 -1.61 9.77 7.08
C LEU A 34 -2.99 9.38 6.57
N THR A 35 -3.18 9.44 5.27
CA THR A 35 -4.35 8.96 4.56
C THR A 35 -4.05 7.62 3.89
N TYR A 36 -4.97 6.66 4.07
CA TYR A 36 -4.96 5.40 3.32
C TYR A 36 -5.81 5.60 2.06
N ASP A 37 -5.15 5.85 0.94
CA ASP A 37 -5.81 6.06 -0.33
C ASP A 37 -6.21 4.71 -0.95
N TYR A 38 -7.41 4.66 -1.53
CA TYR A 38 -7.98 3.46 -2.14
C TYR A 38 -8.13 3.60 -3.67
N GLY A 39 -7.45 4.58 -4.26
CA GLY A 39 -7.53 4.92 -5.66
C GLY A 39 -8.86 5.59 -6.03
N ALA A 40 -9.11 5.68 -7.33
CA ALA A 40 -10.37 6.20 -7.86
C ALA A 40 -11.57 5.34 -7.43
N ALA A 41 -12.74 5.97 -7.30
CA ALA A 41 -13.99 5.25 -7.05
C ALA A 41 -14.21 4.14 -8.10
N ASP A 42 -14.72 3.00 -7.64
CA ASP A 42 -14.98 1.79 -8.45
C ASP A 42 -13.72 1.16 -9.10
N SER A 43 -12.52 1.67 -8.81
CA SER A 43 -11.28 1.01 -9.22
C SER A 43 -11.07 -0.32 -8.48
N MET A 44 -10.18 -1.17 -8.98
CA MET A 44 -9.91 -2.46 -8.32
C MET A 44 -9.39 -2.30 -6.87
N PRO A 45 -8.51 -1.33 -6.53
CA PRO A 45 -8.16 -1.06 -5.14
C PRO A 45 -9.38 -0.65 -4.29
N ASP A 46 -10.25 0.22 -4.81
CA ASP A 46 -11.45 0.67 -4.11
C ASP A 46 -12.44 -0.49 -3.86
N ALA A 47 -12.85 -1.20 -4.92
CA ALA A 47 -13.81 -2.29 -4.83
C ALA A 47 -13.35 -3.44 -3.91
N LEU A 48 -12.04 -3.70 -3.84
CA LEU A 48 -11.45 -4.76 -3.02
C LEU A 48 -10.95 -4.27 -1.65
N SER A 49 -11.12 -2.99 -1.33
CA SER A 49 -10.56 -2.36 -0.12
C SER A 49 -9.06 -2.62 0.06
N ARG A 50 -8.31 -2.51 -1.04
CA ARG A 50 -6.84 -2.55 -1.03
C ARG A 50 -6.31 -1.13 -1.04
N ILE A 51 -5.36 -0.84 -0.15
CA ILE A 51 -4.72 0.46 -0.05
C ILE A 51 -3.88 0.66 -1.31
N ALA A 52 -4.23 1.64 -2.15
CA ALA A 52 -3.46 2.00 -3.33
C ALA A 52 -2.19 2.77 -2.94
N ALA A 53 -2.31 3.70 -1.99
CA ALA A 53 -1.19 4.49 -1.51
C ALA A 53 -1.33 4.86 -0.02
N ILE A 54 -0.18 5.09 0.64
CA ILE A 54 -0.12 5.81 1.91
C ILE A 54 0.35 7.23 1.61
N VAL A 55 -0.47 8.20 1.94
CA VAL A 55 -0.23 9.61 1.65
C VAL A 55 -0.07 10.37 2.96
N ASP A 56 0.96 11.19 3.07
CA ASP A 56 1.15 12.13 4.17
C ASP A 56 0.42 13.44 3.88
N ASP A 57 -0.47 13.86 4.77
CA ASP A 57 -1.22 15.12 4.64
C ASP A 57 -0.38 16.31 5.15
N ASP A 58 0.84 16.45 4.63
CA ASP A 58 1.82 17.49 4.96
C ASP A 58 1.59 18.83 4.22
N GLY A 59 0.46 18.95 3.53
CA GLY A 59 0.10 20.08 2.67
C GLY A 59 0.48 19.89 1.19
N SER A 60 1.34 18.92 0.87
CA SER A 60 1.68 18.53 -0.51
C SER A 60 1.10 17.18 -0.92
N SER A 61 0.46 16.46 0.01
CA SER A 61 -0.06 15.10 -0.21
C SER A 61 1.05 14.16 -0.69
N THR A 62 2.16 14.13 0.06
CA THR A 62 3.34 13.33 -0.28
C THR A 62 3.01 11.85 -0.24
N HIS A 63 3.16 11.15 -1.36
CA HIS A 63 3.08 9.70 -1.39
C HIS A 63 4.30 9.12 -0.66
N LEU A 64 4.05 8.28 0.34
CA LEU A 64 5.08 7.58 1.10
C LEU A 64 5.30 6.15 0.57
N ALA A 65 4.23 5.54 0.07
CA ALA A 65 4.25 4.21 -0.53
C ALA A 65 3.08 4.05 -1.51
N ASP A 66 3.36 3.62 -2.73
CA ASP A 66 2.37 3.17 -3.71
C ASP A 66 2.45 1.66 -3.90
N TYR A 67 1.29 1.00 -3.94
CA TYR A 67 1.19 -0.46 -3.94
C TYR A 67 0.63 -1.03 -5.23
N SER A 68 1.33 -2.04 -5.78
CA SER A 68 0.75 -2.96 -6.76
C SER A 68 0.51 -4.33 -6.14
N TYR A 69 -0.60 -4.96 -6.53
CA TYR A 69 -1.06 -6.22 -5.95
C TYR A 69 -1.28 -7.30 -6.99
N LEU A 70 -0.91 -8.53 -6.63
CA LEU A 70 -1.39 -9.77 -7.24
C LEU A 70 -2.53 -10.34 -6.39
N GLY A 71 -3.74 -10.34 -6.95
CA GLY A 71 -4.93 -10.78 -6.23
C GLY A 71 -5.28 -9.88 -5.04
N LEU A 72 -5.92 -10.44 -4.00
CA LEU A 72 -6.51 -9.64 -2.92
C LEU A 72 -5.48 -9.03 -1.95
N ARG A 73 -4.36 -9.72 -1.68
CA ARG A 73 -3.49 -9.37 -0.53
C ARG A 73 -1.99 -9.39 -0.82
N SER A 74 -1.56 -9.91 -1.96
CA SER A 74 -0.14 -10.09 -2.22
C SER A 74 0.43 -8.85 -2.89
N PHE A 75 1.23 -8.09 -2.15
CA PHE A 75 2.01 -6.99 -2.72
C PHE A 75 3.07 -7.55 -3.67
N VAL A 76 3.10 -7.04 -4.89
CA VAL A 76 4.13 -7.38 -5.89
C VAL A 76 5.03 -6.20 -6.21
N GLU A 77 4.63 -4.99 -5.82
CA GLU A 77 5.46 -3.80 -5.88
C GLU A 77 5.10 -2.87 -4.73
N VAL A 78 6.12 -2.22 -4.16
CA VAL A 78 5.99 -1.06 -3.28
C VAL A 78 6.95 0.00 -3.81
N ASP A 79 6.40 1.11 -4.27
CA ASP A 79 7.19 2.26 -4.70
C ASP A 79 7.25 3.28 -3.56
N TYR A 80 8.42 3.49 -2.97
CA TYR A 80 8.66 4.50 -1.95
C TYR A 80 9.11 5.78 -2.68
N THR A 81 8.14 6.57 -3.11
CA THR A 81 8.35 7.72 -3.99
C THR A 81 9.20 8.83 -3.34
N GLU A 82 9.08 9.05 -2.03
CA GLU A 82 9.87 10.07 -1.33
C GLU A 82 11.39 9.76 -1.32
N PRO A 83 11.84 8.55 -0.93
CA PRO A 83 13.26 8.20 -1.01
C PRO A 83 13.72 7.74 -2.40
N ASP A 84 12.84 7.68 -3.41
CA ASP A 84 13.12 7.14 -4.76
C ASP A 84 13.65 5.70 -4.72
N ILE A 85 12.99 4.85 -3.93
CA ILE A 85 13.36 3.43 -3.77
C ILE A 85 12.14 2.56 -4.05
N ARG A 86 12.33 1.49 -4.83
CA ARG A 86 11.25 0.56 -5.18
C ARG A 86 11.58 -0.88 -4.86
N TYR A 87 10.69 -1.52 -4.11
CA TYR A 87 10.66 -2.98 -3.94
C TYR A 87 9.76 -3.60 -5.01
N THR A 88 10.23 -4.68 -5.66
CA THR A 88 9.38 -5.40 -6.63
C THR A 88 9.66 -6.90 -6.67
N LEU A 89 8.58 -7.67 -6.86
CA LEU A 89 8.59 -9.09 -7.21
C LEU A 89 8.42 -9.30 -8.72
N ILE A 90 8.19 -8.22 -9.47
CA ILE A 90 8.04 -8.23 -10.93
C ILE A 90 9.45 -8.28 -11.56
N GLY A 91 9.58 -9.00 -12.68
CA GLY A 91 10.79 -9.02 -13.48
C GLY A 91 11.03 -7.67 -14.16
N THR A 92 12.23 -7.12 -14.02
CA THR A 92 12.63 -5.85 -14.66
C THR A 92 13.29 -6.02 -16.03
N ALA A 93 13.70 -7.23 -16.37
CA ALA A 93 14.19 -7.58 -17.71
C ALA A 93 13.04 -8.15 -18.55
N GLY A 94 12.96 -7.75 -19.82
CA GLY A 94 11.91 -8.23 -20.73
C GLY A 94 11.78 -9.77 -20.74
N GLY A 95 10.53 -10.23 -20.81
CA GLY A 95 10.16 -11.64 -20.85
C GLY A 95 9.73 -12.23 -19.51
N ASP A 96 9.08 -13.38 -19.57
CA ASP A 96 8.54 -14.07 -18.40
C ASP A 96 9.62 -14.86 -17.63
N ASP A 97 9.33 -15.23 -16.39
CA ASP A 97 10.11 -16.17 -15.62
C ASP A 97 10.13 -17.55 -16.33
N PRO A 98 11.29 -18.18 -16.55
CA PRO A 98 11.35 -19.45 -17.27
C PRO A 98 10.75 -20.63 -16.50
N ASP A 99 10.52 -20.50 -15.18
CA ASP A 99 9.95 -21.55 -14.33
C ASP A 99 8.43 -21.36 -14.13
N THR A 100 7.98 -20.12 -13.89
CA THR A 100 6.54 -19.83 -13.68
C THR A 100 5.79 -19.44 -14.96
N GLY A 101 6.49 -18.93 -15.97
CA GLY A 101 5.90 -18.46 -17.22
C GLY A 101 5.13 -17.13 -17.10
N ASP A 102 5.35 -16.38 -16.01
CA ASP A 102 4.72 -15.07 -15.78
C ASP A 102 5.76 -13.97 -15.49
N ILE A 103 5.30 -12.73 -15.41
CA ILE A 103 6.14 -11.57 -15.12
C ILE A 103 6.67 -11.54 -13.67
N TYR A 104 6.16 -12.36 -12.76
CA TYR A 104 6.46 -12.31 -11.33
C TYR A 104 7.69 -13.15 -10.97
N ARG A 105 8.86 -12.76 -11.49
CA ARG A 105 10.14 -13.45 -11.27
C ARG A 105 10.59 -13.54 -9.81
N GLY A 106 9.94 -12.82 -8.89
CA GLY A 106 10.15 -12.89 -7.44
C GLY A 106 9.34 -13.98 -6.75
N LEU A 107 8.42 -14.63 -7.46
CA LEU A 107 7.57 -15.71 -6.97
C LEU A 107 7.95 -17.05 -7.61
N ASP A 108 7.77 -18.13 -6.86
CA ASP A 108 7.76 -19.48 -7.41
C ASP A 108 6.35 -19.90 -7.86
N ARG A 109 6.24 -21.08 -8.48
CA ARG A 109 4.97 -21.63 -8.98
C ARG A 109 3.89 -21.87 -7.91
N PHE A 110 4.23 -21.74 -6.63
CA PHE A 110 3.31 -21.86 -5.50
C PHE A 110 2.97 -20.50 -4.88
N GLY A 111 3.39 -19.39 -5.50
CA GLY A 111 3.17 -18.04 -5.01
C GLY A 111 4.01 -17.66 -3.79
N ARG A 112 5.08 -18.42 -3.48
CA ARG A 112 6.00 -18.10 -2.39
C ARG A 112 7.09 -17.17 -2.92
N VAL A 113 7.56 -16.26 -2.08
CA VAL A 113 8.66 -15.36 -2.42
C VAL A 113 9.95 -16.17 -2.56
N LYS A 114 10.54 -16.15 -3.76
CA LYS A 114 11.87 -16.72 -4.07
C LYS A 114 12.94 -15.66 -4.26
N GLY A 115 12.56 -14.39 -4.41
CA GLY A 115 13.52 -13.28 -4.52
C GLY A 115 12.86 -11.91 -4.42
N CYS A 116 13.54 -11.00 -3.72
CA CYS A 116 13.15 -9.60 -3.55
C CYS A 116 14.09 -8.71 -4.37
N ARG A 117 13.55 -7.82 -5.20
CA ARG A 117 14.36 -6.86 -5.97
C ARG A 117 14.14 -5.47 -5.43
N TRP A 118 15.23 -4.72 -5.36
CA TRP A 118 15.26 -3.33 -4.89
C TRP A 118 15.93 -2.46 -5.95
N HIS A 119 15.32 -1.33 -6.25
CA HIS A 119 15.76 -0.37 -7.26
C HIS A 119 15.75 1.04 -6.69
N ASN A 120 16.61 1.88 -7.27
CA ASN A 120 16.67 3.33 -7.14
C ASN A 120 16.79 3.90 -8.56
#